data_AF-A0A851DUL1-F1
#
_entry.id   AF-A0A851DUL1-F1
#
_cell.length_a   1.000
_cell.length_b   1.000
_cell.length_c   1.000
_cell.angle_alpha   90.00
_cell.angle_beta   90.00
_cell.angle_gamma   90.00
#
_symmetry.space_group_name_H-M   'P 1'
#
loop_
_entity.id
_entity.type
_entity.pdbx_description
1 polymer ?
#
loop_
_entity_poly.entity_id
_entity_poly.type
_entity_poly.pdbx_seq_one_letter_code
_entity_poly.pdbx_strand_id
1 'polypeptide(L)'
;QDLRPKSLDIKQEELGDMVEKEMASTSEAIEDAVRRIEEMMSQARNESSGVKLEVNERILNSCTDLMKAIRLLVLTSTNLQKEIVESGRGAATTQEFYAKNSRWTEGLISASKAVGWGATQLVESADRVVLHTGKYEELIVCSHEIAASTAQLVAASKVGVPARLSACNSSGFKECCCSTGAFGQRCVAS
;
A
#
# COMPACT_ATOMS: atom_id res chain seq x y z
N GLN A 1 2.74 39.08 21.19
CA GLN A 1 3.14 37.73 20.74
C GLN A 1 2.14 36.77 21.34
N ASP A 2 1.44 35.98 20.52
CA ASP A 2 0.89 34.64 20.83
C ASP A 2 0.04 34.18 19.63
N LEU A 3 0.72 33.62 18.62
CA LEU A 3 0.08 32.90 17.52
C LEU A 3 0.17 31.41 17.84
N ARG A 4 -0.80 30.89 18.61
CA ARG A 4 -1.01 29.43 18.67
C ARG A 4 -1.67 29.00 17.35
N PRO A 5 -1.09 28.07 16.58
CA PRO A 5 -1.75 27.56 15.38
C PRO A 5 -2.99 26.74 15.79
N LYS A 6 -4.14 27.07 15.18
CA LYS A 6 -5.45 26.41 15.32
C LYS A 6 -5.51 25.04 14.61
N SER A 7 -4.42 24.28 14.59
CA SER A 7 -4.30 23.03 13.82
C SER A 7 -4.39 21.75 14.67
N LEU A 8 -4.84 21.84 15.94
CA LEU A 8 -4.86 20.71 16.88
C LEU A 8 -6.21 19.98 16.98
N ASP A 9 -7.21 20.38 16.20
CA ASP A 9 -8.57 19.78 16.20
C ASP A 9 -8.87 19.03 14.89
N ILE A 10 -7.94 18.19 14.41
CA ILE A 10 -8.42 16.98 13.73
C ILE A 10 -9.03 16.18 14.87
N LYS A 11 -10.36 16.27 15.03
CA LYS A 11 -11.05 15.76 16.21
C LYS A 11 -10.58 14.33 16.44
N GLN A 12 -9.99 14.09 17.59
CA GLN A 12 -9.45 12.78 17.96
C GLN A 12 -10.49 11.65 17.83
N GLU A 13 -11.78 11.99 17.96
CA GLU A 13 -12.93 11.12 17.68
C GLU A 13 -13.02 10.67 16.20
N GLU A 14 -12.64 11.50 15.23
CA GLU A 14 -12.72 11.19 13.79
C GLU A 14 -11.55 10.33 13.30
N LEU A 15 -10.47 10.17 14.07
CA LEU A 15 -9.28 9.43 13.63
C LEU A 15 -9.55 7.94 13.36
N GLY A 16 -10.47 7.34 14.12
CA GLY A 16 -10.90 5.95 13.91
C GLY A 16 -11.61 5.77 12.56
N ASP A 17 -12.57 6.63 12.25
CA ASP A 17 -13.28 6.58 10.97
C ASP A 17 -12.34 6.93 9.81
N MET A 18 -11.40 7.85 10.03
CA MET A 18 -10.40 8.22 9.02
C MET A 18 -9.47 7.06 8.67
N VAL A 19 -8.96 6.30 9.65
CA VAL A 19 -8.08 5.16 9.35
C VAL A 19 -8.83 4.04 8.64
N GLU A 20 -10.05 3.71 9.05
CA GLU A 20 -10.86 2.69 8.37
C GLU A 20 -11.20 3.12 6.94
N LYS A 21 -11.63 4.38 6.77
CA LYS A 21 -11.91 4.95 5.44
C LYS A 21 -10.68 4.93 4.55
N GLU A 22 -9.51 5.29 5.07
CA GLU A 22 -8.28 5.36 4.28
C GLU A 22 -7.78 3.98 3.86
N MET A 23 -7.81 3.01 4.77
CA MET A 23 -7.44 1.63 4.46
C MET A 23 -8.40 1.03 3.43
N ALA A 24 -9.70 1.33 3.52
CA ALA A 24 -10.70 0.93 2.54
C ALA A 24 -10.45 1.59 1.17
N SER A 25 -10.24 2.90 1.14
CA SER A 25 -9.95 3.65 -0.09
C SER A 25 -8.65 3.17 -0.75
N THR A 26 -7.63 2.87 0.04
CA THR A 26 -6.37 2.30 -0.46
C THR A 26 -6.60 0.92 -1.06
N SER A 27 -7.39 0.07 -0.41
CA SER A 27 -7.74 -1.26 -0.96
C SER A 27 -8.51 -1.14 -2.28
N GLU A 28 -9.48 -0.24 -2.37
CA GLU A 28 -10.24 0.03 -3.59
C GLU A 28 -9.32 0.53 -4.71
N ALA A 29 -8.42 1.48 -4.41
CA ALA A 29 -7.45 1.99 -5.38
C ALA A 29 -6.52 0.89 -5.91
N ILE A 30 -6.12 -0.08 -5.06
CA ILE A 30 -5.30 -1.22 -5.49
C ILE A 30 -6.11 -2.19 -6.35
N GLU A 31 -7.38 -2.45 -6.01
CA GLU A 31 -8.23 -3.34 -6.83
C GLU A 31 -8.52 -2.73 -8.20
N ASP A 32 -8.82 -1.43 -8.24
CA ASP A 32 -8.94 -0.67 -9.48
C ASP A 32 -7.62 -0.67 -10.29
N ALA A 33 -6.48 -0.51 -9.61
CA ALA A 33 -5.17 -0.61 -10.25
C ALA A 33 -4.92 -1.97 -10.91
N VAL A 34 -5.22 -3.07 -10.22
CA VAL A 34 -5.12 -4.43 -10.78
C VAL A 34 -6.00 -4.56 -12.02
N ARG A 35 -7.26 -4.11 -11.93
CA ARG A 35 -8.21 -4.19 -13.04
C ARG A 35 -7.72 -3.38 -14.25
N ARG A 36 -7.23 -2.16 -14.04
CA ARG A 36 -6.65 -1.35 -15.12
C ARG A 36 -5.45 -2.02 -15.76
N ILE A 37 -4.58 -2.68 -15.00
CA ILE A 37 -3.42 -3.40 -15.56
C ILE A 37 -3.87 -4.60 -16.41
N GLU A 38 -4.92 -5.32 -15.99
CA GLU A 38 -5.51 -6.40 -16.78
C GLU A 38 -6.15 -5.89 -18.09
N GLU A 39 -6.82 -4.73 -18.05
CA GLU A 39 -7.35 -4.06 -19.24
C GLU A 39 -6.21 -3.63 -20.20
N MET A 40 -5.13 -3.06 -19.67
CA MET A 40 -3.93 -2.70 -20.43
C MET A 40 -3.25 -3.92 -21.09
N MET A 41 -3.24 -5.08 -20.43
CA MET A 41 -2.72 -6.32 -21.03
C MET A 41 -3.49 -6.71 -22.30
N SER A 42 -4.82 -6.56 -22.27
CA SER A 42 -5.67 -6.80 -23.43
C SER A 42 -5.41 -5.79 -24.55
N GLN A 43 -5.26 -4.51 -24.20
CA GLN A 43 -4.92 -3.45 -25.17
C GLN A 43 -3.55 -3.65 -25.80
N ALA A 44 -2.53 -3.96 -25.01
CA ALA A 44 -1.17 -4.21 -25.50
C ALA A 44 -1.12 -5.31 -26.58
N ARG A 45 -1.94 -6.36 -26.44
CA ARG A 45 -2.09 -7.44 -27.44
C ARG A 45 -2.69 -6.98 -28.77
N ASN A 46 -3.57 -5.98 -28.72
CA ASN A 46 -4.20 -5.42 -29.93
C ASN A 46 -3.30 -4.38 -30.61
N GLU A 47 -2.52 -3.62 -29.85
CA GLU A 47 -1.75 -2.47 -30.34
C GLU A 47 -0.29 -2.80 -30.66
N SER A 48 0.28 -3.86 -30.09
CA SER A 48 1.69 -4.23 -30.25
C SER A 48 1.87 -5.67 -30.73
N SER A 49 3.04 -5.98 -31.30
CA SER A 49 3.36 -7.30 -31.85
C SER A 49 4.84 -7.64 -31.70
N GLY A 50 5.16 -8.94 -31.75
CA GLY A 50 6.55 -9.43 -31.66
C GLY A 50 7.20 -9.19 -30.29
N VAL A 51 8.50 -8.89 -30.28
CA VAL A 51 9.30 -8.73 -29.05
C VAL A 51 8.74 -7.62 -28.14
N LYS A 52 8.16 -6.56 -28.72
CA LYS A 52 7.60 -5.43 -27.96
C LYS A 52 6.40 -5.84 -27.11
N LEU A 53 5.54 -6.71 -27.67
CA LEU A 53 4.40 -7.28 -26.94
C LEU A 53 4.89 -8.16 -25.79
N GLU A 54 5.89 -9.01 -26.05
CA GLU A 54 6.43 -9.91 -25.02
C GLU A 54 7.02 -9.15 -23.83
N VAL A 55 7.74 -8.05 -24.09
CA VAL A 55 8.28 -7.18 -23.04
C VAL A 55 7.15 -6.48 -22.27
N ASN A 56 6.16 -5.92 -22.97
CA ASN A 56 5.03 -5.25 -22.34
C ASN A 56 4.21 -6.22 -21.46
N GLU A 57 3.94 -7.44 -21.93
CA GLU A 57 3.25 -8.46 -21.13
C GLU A 57 4.05 -8.85 -19.89
N ARG A 58 5.37 -9.03 -19.99
CA ARG A 58 6.20 -9.35 -18.81
C ARG A 58 6.17 -8.24 -17.76
N ILE A 59 6.23 -6.99 -18.20
CA ILE A 59 6.16 -5.81 -17.33
C ILE A 59 4.79 -5.72 -16.66
N LEU A 60 3.70 -5.79 -17.44
CA LEU A 60 2.35 -5.69 -16.90
C LEU A 60 2.01 -6.86 -15.96
N ASN A 61 2.48 -8.08 -16.26
CA ASN A 61 2.37 -9.21 -15.34
C ASN A 61 3.12 -8.92 -14.03
N SER A 62 4.32 -8.37 -14.10
CA SER A 62 5.10 -7.99 -12.91
C SER A 62 4.39 -6.90 -12.08
N CYS A 63 3.83 -5.88 -12.73
CA CYS A 63 3.01 -4.86 -12.07
C CYS A 63 1.75 -5.46 -11.41
N THR A 64 1.11 -6.42 -12.08
CA THR A 64 -0.07 -7.12 -11.56
C THR A 64 0.28 -7.91 -10.30
N ASP A 65 1.37 -8.68 -10.33
CA ASP A 65 1.85 -9.46 -9.20
C ASP A 65 2.23 -8.56 -8.01
N LEU A 66 2.89 -7.43 -8.29
CA LEU A 66 3.20 -6.42 -7.29
C LEU A 66 1.92 -5.86 -6.64
N MET A 67 0.93 -5.46 -7.43
CA MET A 67 -0.35 -4.95 -6.90
C MET A 67 -1.10 -6.01 -6.09
N LYS A 68 -1.10 -7.27 -6.53
CA LYS A 68 -1.69 -8.38 -5.76
C LYS A 68 -0.98 -8.59 -4.42
N ALA A 69 0.35 -8.50 -4.40
CA ALA A 69 1.12 -8.58 -3.15
C ALA A 69 0.81 -7.41 -2.21
N ILE A 70 0.71 -6.19 -2.73
CA ILE A 70 0.36 -4.99 -1.96
C ILE A 70 -1.06 -5.10 -1.42
N ARG A 71 -2.02 -5.58 -2.20
CA ARG A 71 -3.39 -5.85 -1.75
C ARG A 71 -3.41 -6.78 -0.54
N LEU A 72 -2.70 -7.91 -0.63
CA LEU A 72 -2.61 -8.86 0.47
C LEU A 72 -1.97 -8.23 1.71
N LEU A 73 -0.96 -7.38 1.51
CA LEU A 73 -0.28 -6.68 2.58
C LEU A 73 -1.17 -5.64 3.27
N VAL A 74 -1.91 -4.84 2.51
CA VAL A 74 -2.88 -3.87 3.05
C VAL A 74 -3.95 -4.60 3.86
N LEU A 75 -4.50 -5.70 3.32
CA LEU A 75 -5.47 -6.53 4.04
C LEU A 75 -4.89 -7.10 5.35
N THR A 76 -3.67 -7.64 5.30
CA THR A 76 -2.97 -8.18 6.47
C THR A 76 -2.67 -7.08 7.50
N SER A 77 -2.28 -5.90 7.04
CA SER A 77 -2.05 -4.71 7.85
C SER A 77 -3.32 -4.25 8.57
N THR A 78 -4.45 -4.18 7.86
CA THR A 78 -5.77 -3.85 8.44
C THR A 78 -6.18 -4.87 9.51
N ASN A 79 -6.00 -6.16 9.23
CA ASN A 79 -6.32 -7.21 10.21
C ASN A 79 -5.44 -7.10 11.46
N LEU A 80 -4.14 -6.84 11.28
CA LEU A 80 -3.22 -6.62 12.41
C LEU A 80 -3.62 -5.39 13.23
N GLN A 81 -4.00 -4.28 12.60
CA GLN A 81 -4.49 -3.09 13.30
C GLN A 81 -5.73 -3.42 14.14
N LYS A 82 -6.69 -4.17 13.58
CA LYS A 82 -7.88 -4.64 14.32
C LYS A 82 -7.49 -5.51 15.51
N GLU A 83 -6.60 -6.48 15.34
CA GLU A 83 -6.12 -7.33 16.45
C GLU A 83 -5.42 -6.51 17.56
N ILE A 84 -4.60 -5.53 17.20
CA ILE A 84 -3.93 -4.63 18.16
C ILE A 84 -4.97 -3.82 18.94
N VAL A 85 -5.96 -3.27 18.25
CA VAL A 85 -7.02 -2.47 18.89
C VAL A 85 -7.88 -3.36 19.78
N GLU A 86 -8.29 -4.54 19.32
CA GLU A 86 -9.09 -5.47 20.13
C GLU A 86 -8.33 -5.95 21.37
N SER A 87 -7.04 -6.25 21.24
CA SER A 87 -6.20 -6.68 22.36
C SER A 87 -5.82 -5.53 23.30
N GLY A 88 -5.73 -4.29 22.78
CA GLY A 88 -5.21 -3.12 23.48
C GLY A 88 -6.28 -2.18 24.05
N ARG A 89 -7.52 -2.22 23.56
CA ARG A 89 -8.59 -1.29 23.98
C ARG A 89 -9.12 -1.59 25.38
N GLY A 90 -9.06 -2.83 25.85
CA GLY A 90 -9.66 -3.24 27.12
C GLY A 90 -11.16 -2.89 27.15
N ALA A 91 -11.57 -2.03 28.09
CA ALA A 91 -12.94 -1.53 28.21
C ALA A 91 -13.27 -0.35 27.28
N ALA A 92 -12.28 0.22 26.57
CA ALA A 92 -12.49 1.35 25.67
C ALA A 92 -13.05 0.90 24.31
N THR A 93 -13.68 1.85 23.60
CA THR A 93 -14.10 1.67 22.21
C THR A 93 -12.92 1.76 21.24
N THR A 94 -13.11 1.25 20.02
CA THR A 94 -12.11 1.31 18.93
C THR A 94 -11.69 2.76 18.63
N GLN A 95 -12.65 3.68 18.60
CA GLN A 95 -12.36 5.11 18.35
C GLN A 95 -11.55 5.73 19.48
N GLU A 96 -11.88 5.44 20.74
CA GLU A 96 -11.09 5.93 21.88
C GLU A 96 -9.65 5.39 21.86
N PHE A 97 -9.43 4.17 21.38
CA PHE A 97 -8.09 3.61 21.24
C PHE A 97 -7.28 4.34 20.16
N TYR A 98 -7.87 4.60 18.98
CA TYR A 98 -7.21 5.37 17.92
C TYR A 98 -6.96 6.83 18.32
N ALA A 99 -7.90 7.44 19.05
CA ALA A 99 -7.76 8.78 19.62
C ALA A 99 -6.58 8.87 20.61
N LYS A 100 -6.50 7.89 21.54
CA LYS A 100 -5.40 7.80 22.52
C LYS A 100 -4.05 7.55 21.86
N ASN A 101 -4.03 6.80 20.76
CA ASN A 101 -2.84 6.48 20.00
C ASN A 101 -2.73 7.34 18.72
N SER A 102 -3.04 8.63 18.80
CA SER A 102 -3.14 9.52 17.63
C SER A 102 -1.91 9.49 16.71
N ARG A 103 -0.69 9.51 17.26
CA ARG A 103 0.55 9.44 16.46
C ARG A 103 0.68 8.14 15.65
N TRP A 104 0.21 7.02 16.21
CA TRP A 104 0.20 5.74 15.51
C TRP A 104 -0.87 5.76 14.42
N THR A 105 -2.08 6.23 14.73
CA THR A 105 -3.19 6.37 13.78
C THR A 105 -2.86 7.29 12.61
N GLU A 106 -2.26 8.45 12.87
CA GLU A 106 -1.79 9.38 11.84
C GLU A 106 -0.70 8.75 10.94
N GLY A 107 0.22 7.99 11.56
CA GLY A 107 1.24 7.24 10.82
C GLY A 107 0.65 6.18 9.90
N LEU A 108 -0.38 5.47 10.35
CA LEU A 108 -1.12 4.50 9.56
C LEU A 108 -1.85 5.17 8.39
N ILE A 109 -2.60 6.24 8.64
CA ILE A 109 -3.32 6.99 7.61
C ILE A 109 -2.33 7.52 6.56
N SER A 110 -1.24 8.14 6.99
CA SER A 110 -0.24 8.70 6.08
C SER A 110 0.43 7.61 5.23
N ALA A 111 0.75 6.46 5.83
CA ALA A 111 1.37 5.36 5.10
C ALA A 111 0.38 4.71 4.13
N SER A 112 -0.90 4.56 4.52
CA SER A 112 -1.94 4.03 3.64
C SER A 112 -2.16 4.93 2.44
N LYS A 113 -2.28 6.25 2.65
CA LYS A 113 -2.37 7.24 1.56
C LYS A 113 -1.21 7.13 0.57
N ALA A 114 0.02 6.99 1.08
CA ALA A 114 1.20 6.87 0.24
C ALA A 114 1.15 5.60 -0.64
N VAL A 115 0.67 4.47 -0.08
CA VAL A 115 0.47 3.23 -0.84
C VAL A 115 -0.61 3.40 -1.91
N GLY A 116 -1.75 4.01 -1.57
CA GLY A 116 -2.83 4.26 -2.54
C GLY A 116 -2.39 5.17 -3.69
N TRP A 117 -1.69 6.27 -3.38
CA TRP A 117 -1.15 7.16 -4.40
C TRP A 117 -0.08 6.48 -5.27
N GLY A 118 0.80 5.68 -4.65
CA GLY A 118 1.78 4.87 -5.37
C GLY A 118 1.13 3.86 -6.32
N ALA A 119 -0.02 3.29 -5.93
CA ALA A 119 -0.78 2.36 -6.79
C ALA A 119 -1.29 3.06 -8.05
N THR A 120 -1.90 4.23 -7.90
CA THR A 120 -2.36 5.04 -9.03
C THR A 120 -1.19 5.47 -9.94
N GLN A 121 -0.11 6.00 -9.36
CA GLN A 121 1.07 6.42 -10.12
C GLN A 121 1.72 5.30 -10.94
N LEU A 122 1.77 4.08 -10.39
CA LEU A 122 2.31 2.92 -11.09
C LEU A 122 1.44 2.55 -12.29
N VAL A 123 0.12 2.56 -12.14
CA VAL A 123 -0.82 2.26 -13.23
C VAL A 123 -0.73 3.32 -14.33
N GLU A 124 -0.71 4.60 -13.97
CA GLU A 124 -0.55 5.70 -14.93
C GLU A 124 0.77 5.59 -15.69
N SER A 125 1.86 5.24 -15.00
CA SER A 125 3.15 5.04 -15.64
C SER A 125 3.17 3.81 -16.54
N ALA A 126 2.51 2.72 -16.13
CA ALA A 126 2.38 1.51 -16.94
C ALA A 126 1.56 1.79 -18.21
N ASP A 127 0.47 2.55 -18.10
CA ASP A 127 -0.37 2.97 -19.22
C ASP A 127 0.42 3.79 -20.24
N ARG A 128 1.17 4.80 -19.78
CA ARG A 128 2.05 5.59 -20.65
C ARG A 128 3.10 4.74 -21.37
N VAL A 129 3.68 3.74 -20.68
CA VAL A 129 4.66 2.83 -21.29
C VAL A 129 4.02 1.95 -22.37
N VAL A 130 2.82 1.42 -22.13
CA VAL A 130 2.06 0.61 -23.09
C VAL A 130 1.68 1.43 -24.32
N LEU A 131 1.19 2.66 -24.12
CA LEU A 131 0.84 3.61 -25.18
C LEU A 131 2.05 4.24 -25.90
N HIS A 132 3.29 3.87 -25.49
CA HIS A 132 4.54 4.40 -26.02
C HIS A 132 4.72 5.93 -25.87
N THR A 133 4.00 6.52 -24.93
CA THR A 133 4.10 7.95 -24.59
C THR A 133 4.97 8.19 -23.35
N GLY A 134 5.29 7.14 -22.59
CA GLY A 134 6.09 7.18 -21.36
C GLY A 134 7.42 6.42 -21.45
N LYS A 135 8.23 6.58 -20.40
CA LYS A 135 9.54 5.94 -20.26
C LYS A 135 9.48 4.77 -19.29
N TYR A 136 10.19 3.69 -19.60
CA TYR A 136 10.35 2.55 -18.69
C TYR A 136 11.00 2.94 -17.35
N GLU A 137 11.87 3.95 -17.36
CA GLU A 137 12.52 4.48 -16.15
C GLU A 137 11.51 5.03 -15.13
N GLU A 138 10.46 5.71 -15.60
CA GLU A 138 9.40 6.24 -14.73
C GLU A 138 8.63 5.11 -14.06
N LEU A 139 8.30 4.05 -14.82
CA LEU A 139 7.62 2.87 -14.30
C LEU A 139 8.46 2.13 -13.23
N ILE A 140 9.77 2.03 -13.44
CA ILE A 140 10.69 1.43 -12.47
C ILE A 140 10.71 2.26 -11.18
N VAL A 141 10.81 3.59 -11.28
CA VAL A 141 10.78 4.48 -10.11
C VAL A 141 9.47 4.33 -9.34
N CYS A 142 8.31 4.37 -10.02
CA CYS A 142 7.01 4.19 -9.36
C CYS A 142 6.89 2.83 -8.65
N SER A 143 7.45 1.77 -9.25
CA SER A 143 7.49 0.43 -8.65
C SER A 143 8.34 0.39 -7.36
N HIS A 144 9.44 1.14 -7.31
CA HIS A 144 10.24 1.28 -6.10
C HIS A 144 9.55 2.14 -5.03
N GLU A 145 8.90 3.24 -5.43
CA GLU A 145 8.19 4.14 -4.52
C GLU A 145 7.04 3.45 -3.81
N ILE A 146 6.24 2.66 -4.54
CA ILE A 146 5.12 1.92 -3.95
C ILE A 146 5.61 0.80 -3.02
N ALA A 147 6.70 0.12 -3.38
CA ALA A 147 7.31 -0.90 -2.52
C ALA A 147 7.85 -0.29 -1.22
N ALA A 148 8.50 0.87 -1.30
CA ALA A 148 8.97 1.62 -0.13
C ALA A 148 7.81 2.10 0.75
N SER A 149 6.75 2.64 0.14
CA SER A 149 5.54 3.08 0.85
C SER A 149 4.85 1.92 1.56
N THR A 150 4.84 0.75 0.93
CA THR A 150 4.28 -0.49 1.48
C THR A 150 5.13 -1.01 2.65
N ALA A 151 6.45 -0.94 2.55
CA ALA A 151 7.35 -1.24 3.67
C ALA A 151 7.15 -0.26 4.84
N GLN A 152 6.90 1.02 4.55
CA GLN A 152 6.57 2.02 5.56
C GLN A 152 5.23 1.72 6.24
N LEU A 153 4.20 1.31 5.50
CA LEU A 153 2.91 0.90 6.08
C LEU A 153 3.09 -0.30 7.03
N VAL A 154 3.89 -1.28 6.63
CA VAL A 154 4.25 -2.41 7.50
C VAL A 154 4.96 -1.96 8.77
N ALA A 155 5.92 -1.05 8.66
CA ALA A 155 6.63 -0.52 9.82
C ALA A 155 5.66 0.24 10.74
N ALA A 156 4.80 1.10 10.19
CA ALA A 156 3.79 1.85 10.93
C ALA A 156 2.82 0.93 11.68
N SER A 157 2.36 -0.15 11.04
CA SER A 157 1.50 -1.16 11.68
C SER A 157 2.19 -1.92 12.82
N LYS A 158 3.50 -2.13 12.74
CA LYS A 158 4.28 -2.78 13.81
C LYS A 158 4.54 -1.88 15.02
N VAL A 159 4.66 -0.57 14.84
CA VAL A 159 4.99 0.36 15.94
C VAL A 159 3.89 0.39 17.01
N GLY A 160 2.65 0.04 16.67
CA GLY A 160 1.54 -0.13 17.62
C GLY A 160 1.52 -1.47 18.37
N VAL A 161 2.42 -2.41 18.05
CA VAL A 161 2.44 -3.76 18.66
C VAL A 161 3.24 -3.71 19.97
N PRO A 162 2.66 -3.95 21.15
CA PRO A 162 3.44 -4.21 22.35
C PRO A 162 4.28 -5.48 22.12
N ALA A 163 5.57 -5.44 22.48
CA ALA A 163 6.58 -6.49 22.17
C ALA A 163 6.17 -7.94 22.50
N ARG A 164 5.12 -8.17 23.29
CA ARG A 164 4.54 -9.50 23.57
C ARG A 164 3.75 -10.12 22.41
N LEU A 165 3.15 -9.35 21.50
CA LEU A 165 2.41 -9.89 20.34
C LEU A 165 3.31 -10.28 19.16
N SER A 166 4.58 -9.84 19.14
CA SER A 166 5.56 -10.22 18.10
C SER A 166 5.80 -11.73 18.01
N ALA A 167 5.43 -12.51 19.04
CA ALA A 167 5.64 -13.96 19.06
C ALA A 167 4.53 -14.78 18.37
N CYS A 168 3.33 -14.23 18.11
CA CYS A 168 2.18 -15.02 17.66
C CYS A 168 1.92 -15.02 16.13
N ASN A 169 2.39 -14.04 15.34
CA ASN A 169 1.97 -13.90 13.92
C ASN A 169 3.08 -14.18 12.89
N SER A 170 3.78 -15.32 13.01
CA SER A 170 5.01 -15.59 12.25
C SER A 170 4.86 -16.17 10.83
N SER A 171 3.67 -16.56 10.38
CA SER A 171 3.53 -17.33 9.12
C SER A 171 3.21 -16.46 7.90
N GLY A 172 2.01 -15.86 7.81
CA GLY A 172 1.60 -15.10 6.62
C GLY A 172 2.37 -13.78 6.41
N PHE A 173 2.81 -13.15 7.51
CA PHE A 173 3.53 -11.89 7.47
C PHE A 173 4.99 -12.03 6.99
N LYS A 174 5.64 -13.16 7.30
CA LYS A 174 7.00 -13.46 6.85
C LYS A 174 7.04 -13.72 5.34
N GLU A 175 6.02 -14.38 4.82
CA GLU A 175 5.89 -14.68 3.39
C GLU A 175 5.60 -13.43 2.56
N CYS A 176 4.79 -12.50 3.07
CA CYS A 176 4.47 -11.24 2.40
C CYS A 176 5.68 -10.28 2.38
N CYS A 177 6.39 -10.11 3.52
CA CYS A 177 7.63 -9.31 3.56
C CYS A 177 8.75 -9.90 2.68
N CYS A 178 8.89 -11.23 2.66
CA CYS A 178 9.83 -11.91 1.77
C CYS A 178 9.47 -11.70 0.29
N SER A 179 8.18 -11.70 -0.06
CA SER A 179 7.72 -11.50 -1.44
C SER A 179 7.97 -10.09 -1.95
N THR A 180 7.73 -9.05 -1.14
CA THR A 180 8.04 -7.66 -1.51
C THR A 180 9.55 -7.42 -1.61
N GLY A 181 10.36 -8.02 -0.72
CA GLY A 181 11.83 -7.95 -0.78
C GLY A 181 12.43 -8.71 -1.97
N ALA A 182 11.89 -9.89 -2.29
CA ALA A 182 12.31 -10.69 -3.44
C ALA A 182 11.92 -10.03 -4.78
N PHE A 183 10.80 -9.32 -4.84
CA PHE A 183 10.38 -8.55 -6.01
C PHE A 183 11.27 -7.31 -6.22
N GLY A 184 11.55 -6.54 -5.16
CA GLY A 184 12.52 -5.43 -5.21
C GLY A 184 13.92 -5.87 -5.67
N GLN A 185 14.34 -7.09 -5.33
CA GLN A 185 15.58 -7.68 -5.85
C GLN A 185 15.47 -8.21 -7.29
N ARG A 186 14.29 -8.72 -7.70
CA ARG A 186 14.05 -9.17 -9.10
C ARG A 186 13.97 -8.02 -10.09
N CYS A 187 13.40 -6.87 -9.71
CA CYS A 187 13.40 -5.67 -10.55
C CYS A 187 14.80 -5.04 -10.70
N VAL A 188 15.71 -5.23 -9.73
CA VAL A 188 17.11 -4.78 -9.84
C VAL A 188 17.96 -5.73 -10.69
N ALA A 189 17.52 -6.97 -10.89
CA ALA A 189 18.24 -8.01 -11.61
C ALA A 189 17.80 -8.21 -13.06
N SER A 190 16.78 -7.47 -13.53
CA SER A 190 16.23 -7.56 -14.89
C SER A 190 16.39 -6.26 -15.65
#